data_AF-A0A0J7KE54-F1
#
_entry.id   AF-A0A0J7KE54-F1
#
_cell.length_a   1.000
_cell.length_b   1.000
_cell.length_c   1.000
_cell.angle_alpha   90.00
_cell.angle_beta   90.00
_cell.angle_gamma   90.00
#
_symmetry.space_group_name_H-M   'P 1'
#
loop_
_entity.id
_entity.type
_entity.pdbx_description
1 polymer ?
#
loop_
_entity_poly.entity_id
_entity_poly.type
_entity_poly.pdbx_seq_one_letter_code
_entity_poly.pdbx_strand_id
1 'polypeptide(L)'
;MQISVILRRIKDLGLTVSASKTNAVIFFEKRKPVWDRPVEVLVGDEPVEVKGSMKYLGVVLDSRMTFRDHFKYVAEKASKVIRALGRLMSNLRRPVRPRGGSTLTSLCQC
;
A
#
# COMPACT_ATOMS: atom_id res chain seq x y z
N MET A 1 15.67 6.46 27.84
CA MET A 1 14.93 6.44 26.56
C MET A 1 15.93 6.18 25.44
N GLN A 2 15.81 5.09 24.67
CA GLN A 2 16.79 4.73 23.64
C GLN A 2 16.84 5.71 22.46
N ILE A 3 15.72 6.38 22.15
CA ILE A 3 15.60 7.32 21.02
C ILE A 3 16.52 8.54 21.18
N SER A 4 16.67 9.09 22.38
CA SER A 4 17.50 10.28 22.61
C SER A 4 18.99 10.03 22.37
N VAL A 5 19.46 8.79 22.58
CA VAL A 5 20.85 8.39 22.28
C VAL A 5 21.09 8.41 20.77
N ILE A 6 20.13 7.91 19.99
CA ILE A 6 20.22 7.90 18.53
C ILE A 6 20.16 9.33 17.98
N LEU A 7 19.23 10.15 18.48
CA LEU A 7 19.13 11.55 18.07
C LEU A 7 20.40 12.34 18.34
N ARG A 8 21.05 12.11 19.49
CA ARG A 8 22.34 12.71 19.81
C ARG A 8 23.41 12.30 18.79
N ARG A 9 23.57 11.00 18.52
CA ARG A 9 24.56 10.51 17.55
C ARG A 9 24.34 11.07 16.14
N ILE A 10 23.08 11.19 15.71
CA ILE A 10 22.75 11.80 14.41
C ILE A 10 23.15 13.29 14.41
N LYS A 11 22.90 13.99 15.52
CA LYS A 11 23.32 15.39 15.69
C LYS A 11 24.83 15.55 15.70
N ASP A 12 25.56 14.63 16.32
CA ASP A 12 27.04 14.62 16.33
C ASP A 12 27.63 14.45 14.92
N LEU A 13 26.87 13.86 13.99
CA LEU A 13 27.21 13.79 12.55
C LEU A 13 26.81 15.05 11.76
N GLY A 14 26.31 16.10 12.43
CA GLY A 14 25.83 17.33 11.78
C GLY A 14 24.46 17.18 11.11
N LEU A 15 23.72 16.10 11.39
CA LEU A 15 22.40 15.84 10.80
C LEU A 15 21.28 16.16 11.79
N THR A 16 20.13 16.56 11.27
CA THR A 16 18.94 16.85 12.09
C THR A 16 17.78 15.96 11.66
N VAL A 17 17.08 15.38 12.63
CA VAL A 17 15.88 14.55 12.40
C VAL A 17 14.64 15.43 12.48
N SER A 18 13.77 15.32 11.49
CA SER A 18 12.50 16.05 11.43
C SER A 18 11.37 15.15 11.90
N ALA A 19 10.66 15.56 12.96
CA ALA A 19 9.52 14.83 13.49
C ALA A 19 8.40 14.68 12.45
N SER A 20 8.12 15.73 11.66
CA SER A 20 7.10 15.71 10.61
C SER A 20 7.37 14.74 9.44
N LYS A 21 8.63 14.32 9.26
CA LYS A 21 9.02 13.30 8.27
C LYS A 21 9.13 11.90 8.87
N THR A 22 9.05 11.78 10.19
CA THR A 22 9.22 10.52 10.88
C THR A 22 7.85 9.85 11.02
N ASN A 23 7.77 8.58 10.64
CA ASN A 23 6.59 7.76 10.89
C ASN A 23 6.92 6.73 11.96
N ALA A 24 5.99 6.51 12.88
CA ALA A 24 6.13 5.50 13.93
C ALA A 24 5.07 4.41 13.75
N VAL A 25 5.49 3.15 13.91
CA VAL A 25 4.62 1.98 13.99
C VAL A 25 5.10 1.11 15.13
N ILE A 26 4.18 0.71 15.99
CA ILE A 26 4.47 -0.23 17.09
C ILE A 26 4.18 -1.64 16.58
N PHE A 27 5.18 -2.51 16.65
CA PHE A 27 5.06 -3.91 16.28
C PHE A 27 4.71 -4.78 17.49
N PHE A 28 3.75 -5.68 17.31
CA PHE A 28 3.36 -6.66 18.32
C PHE A 28 2.88 -7.96 17.66
N GLU A 29 3.25 -9.09 18.25
CA GLU A 29 3.08 -10.40 17.60
C GLU A 29 1.68 -11.00 17.78
N LYS A 30 1.13 -10.99 19.01
CA LYS A 30 -0.08 -11.77 19.33
C LYS A 30 -1.32 -10.91 19.54
N ARG A 31 -1.31 -10.06 20.57
CA ARG A 31 -2.46 -9.21 20.92
C ARG A 31 -2.03 -7.76 20.83
N LYS A 32 -2.94 -6.91 20.35
CA LYS A 32 -2.76 -5.46 20.45
C LYS A 32 -2.60 -5.15 21.95
N PRO A 33 -1.48 -4.58 22.37
CA PRO A 33 -1.35 -4.18 23.76
C PRO A 33 -2.48 -3.21 24.08
N VAL A 34 -3.19 -3.49 25.17
CA VAL A 34 -4.15 -2.55 25.75
C VAL A 34 -3.29 -1.59 26.54
N TRP A 35 -3.18 -0.37 26.04
CA TRP A 35 -2.50 0.70 26.74
C TRP A 35 -3.56 1.54 27.41
N ASP A 36 -3.41 1.79 28.72
CA ASP A 36 -4.32 2.69 29.45
C ASP A 36 -4.22 4.14 28.95
N ARG A 37 -3.15 4.46 28.22
CA ARG A 37 -2.90 5.75 27.56
C ARG A 37 -2.36 5.55 26.15
N PRO A 38 -2.59 6.50 25.22
CA PRO A 38 -1.94 6.51 23.93
C PRO A 38 -0.42 6.45 24.10
N VAL A 39 0.27 5.63 23.31
CA VAL A 39 1.75 5.61 23.32
C VAL A 39 2.24 6.84 22.58
N GLU A 40 2.86 7.75 23.31
CA GLU A 40 3.50 8.94 22.75
C GLU A 40 4.96 8.62 22.40
N VAL A 41 5.29 8.78 21.11
CA VAL A 41 6.67 8.67 20.62
C VAL A 41 7.19 10.07 20.34
N LEU A 42 8.21 10.49 21.08
CA LEU A 42 8.82 11.81 20.92
C LEU A 42 10.10 11.72 20.08
N VAL A 43 10.23 12.60 19.10
CA VAL A 43 11.45 12.82 18.33
C VAL A 43 11.98 14.21 18.70
N GLY A 44 12.90 14.24 19.67
CA GLY A 44 13.26 15.47 20.36
C GLY A 44 12.12 15.85 21.30
N ASP A 45 11.55 17.03 21.09
CA ASP A 45 10.43 17.56 21.87
C ASP A 45 9.09 17.47 21.12
N GLU A 46 9.09 16.96 19.88
CA GLU A 46 7.88 16.86 19.05
C GLU A 46 7.28 15.45 19.05
N PRO A 47 5.95 15.31 19.23
CA PRO A 47 5.26 14.04 19.16
C PRO A 47 5.10 13.56 17.71
N VAL A 48 5.30 12.26 17.52
CA VAL A 48 5.09 11.57 16.24
C VAL A 48 3.84 10.71 16.30
N GLU A 49 3.01 10.83 15.26
CA GLU A 49 1.81 10.01 15.11
C GLU A 49 2.18 8.53 14.93
N VAL A 50 1.61 7.67 15.78
CA VAL A 50 1.75 6.22 15.66
C VAL A 50 0.65 5.66 14.78
N LYS A 51 1.03 5.07 13.65
CA LYS A 51 0.10 4.47 12.67
C LYS A 51 0.03 2.96 12.81
N GLY A 52 -1.07 2.38 12.32
CA GLY A 52 -1.29 0.92 12.28
C GLY A 52 -0.54 0.21 11.15
N SER A 53 -0.08 0.96 10.15
CA SER A 53 0.75 0.45 9.06
C SER A 53 1.61 1.58 8.48
N MET A 54 2.73 1.21 7.85
CA MET A 54 3.62 2.14 7.14
C MET A 54 4.21 1.53 5.89
N LYS A 55 4.53 2.36 4.90
CA LYS A 55 5.29 1.92 3.72
C LYS A 55 6.79 1.99 4.01
N TYR A 56 7.49 0.88 3.82
CA TYR A 56 8.94 0.78 3.97
C TYR A 56 9.54 0.06 2.75
N LEU A 57 10.45 0.72 2.04
CA LEU A 57 11.14 0.20 0.84
C LEU A 57 10.22 -0.41 -0.24
N GLY A 58 8.98 0.11 -0.36
CA GLY A 58 8.00 -0.40 -1.33
C GLY A 58 7.02 -1.44 -0.77
N VAL A 59 7.26 -1.96 0.43
CA VAL A 59 6.38 -2.90 1.14
C VAL A 59 5.52 -2.14 2.14
N VAL A 60 4.28 -2.60 2.35
CA VAL A 60 3.42 -2.06 3.42
C VAL A 60 3.56 -2.98 4.63
N LEU A 61 4.08 -2.43 5.72
CA LEU A 61 4.27 -3.11 6.99
C LEU A 61 3.13 -2.78 7.93
N ASP A 62 2.45 -3.80 8.43
CA ASP A 62 1.37 -3.66 9.41
C ASP A 62 1.92 -3.84 10.83
N SER A 63 1.29 -3.25 11.84
CA SER A 63 1.68 -3.41 13.26
C SER A 63 1.78 -4.87 13.73
N ARG A 64 1.07 -5.79 13.06
CA ARG A 64 1.11 -7.24 13.35
C ARG A 64 2.10 -8.03 12.50
N MET A 65 2.86 -7.37 11.63
CA MET A 65 3.77 -8.02 10.67
C MET A 65 3.08 -9.10 9.79
N THR A 66 1.78 -8.93 9.53
CA THR A 66 0.99 -9.89 8.73
C THR A 66 0.96 -9.59 7.23
N PHE A 67 1.42 -8.39 6.83
CA PHE A 67 1.45 -7.92 5.44
C PHE A 67 0.09 -7.94 4.71
N ARG A 68 -1.01 -7.97 5.46
CA ARG A 68 -2.36 -8.08 4.90
C ARG A 68 -2.70 -6.87 4.05
N ASP A 69 -2.34 -5.68 4.51
CA ASP A 69 -2.61 -4.46 3.76
C ASP A 69 -1.72 -4.38 2.50
N HIS A 70 -0.51 -4.94 2.56
CA HIS A 70 0.34 -5.08 1.39
C HIS A 70 -0.28 -5.99 0.32
N PHE A 71 -0.75 -7.18 0.70
CA PHE A 71 -1.36 -8.11 -0.25
C PHE A 71 -2.63 -7.53 -0.87
N LYS A 72 -3.49 -6.88 -0.08
CA LYS A 72 -4.66 -6.15 -0.60
C LYS A 72 -4.24 -5.09 -1.62
N TYR A 73 -3.26 -4.26 -1.27
CA TYR A 73 -2.73 -3.22 -2.16
C TYR A 73 -2.22 -3.78 -3.49
N VAL A 74 -1.44 -4.86 -3.46
CA VAL A 74 -0.89 -5.49 -4.67
C VAL A 74 -2.00 -6.15 -5.49
N ALA A 75 -2.94 -6.85 -4.85
CA ALA A 75 -4.06 -7.49 -5.52
C ALA A 75 -4.98 -6.48 -6.22
N GLU A 76 -5.26 -5.34 -5.59
CA GLU A 76 -6.01 -4.25 -6.22
C GLU A 76 -5.28 -3.67 -7.42
N LYS A 77 -3.96 -3.47 -7.31
CA LYS A 77 -3.14 -3.00 -8.43
C LYS A 77 -3.16 -3.97 -9.60
N ALA A 78 -2.97 -5.27 -9.34
CA ALA A 78 -3.04 -6.30 -10.35
C ALA A 78 -4.43 -6.35 -11.01
N SER A 79 -5.50 -6.26 -10.21
CA SER A 79 -6.89 -6.24 -10.70
C SER A 79 -7.16 -5.08 -11.65
N LYS A 80 -6.63 -3.88 -11.36
CA LYS A 80 -6.75 -2.71 -12.24
C LYS A 80 -6.06 -2.96 -13.59
N VAL A 81 -4.87 -3.54 -13.58
CA VAL A 81 -4.12 -3.89 -14.80
C VAL A 81 -4.87 -4.95 -15.62
N ILE A 82 -5.33 -6.03 -14.98
CA ILE A 82 -6.11 -7.09 -15.65
C ILE A 82 -7.36 -6.52 -16.29
N ARG A 83 -8.10 -5.63 -15.60
CA ARG A 83 -9.29 -4.96 -16.16
C ARG A 83 -8.95 -4.09 -17.36
N ALA A 84 -7.85 -3.33 -17.31
CA ALA A 84 -7.40 -2.51 -18.43
C ALA A 84 -7.02 -3.37 -19.64
N LEU A 85 -6.27 -4.45 -19.42
CA LEU A 85 -5.91 -5.42 -20.46
C LEU A 85 -7.13 -6.11 -21.05
N GLY A 86 -8.08 -6.54 -20.23
CA GLY A 86 -9.33 -7.14 -20.69
C GLY A 86 -10.12 -6.21 -21.62
N ARG A 87 -10.22 -4.91 -21.27
CA ARG A 87 -10.84 -3.89 -22.12
C ARG A 87 -10.09 -3.69 -23.44
N LEU A 88 -8.76 -3.68 -23.40
CA LEU A 88 -7.95 -3.56 -24.61
C LEU A 88 -8.16 -4.77 -25.54
N MET A 89 -8.15 -5.97 -25.00
CA MET A 89 -8.37 -7.20 -25.76
C MET A 89 -9.78 -7.28 -26.34
N SER A 90 -10.81 -6.86 -25.59
CA SER A 90 -12.17 -6.80 -26.14
C SER A 90 -12.30 -5.80 -27.30
N ASN A 91 -11.52 -4.71 -27.27
CA ASN A 91 -11.50 -3.72 -28.36
C ASN A 91 -10.77 -4.23 -29.62
N LEU A 92 -9.74 -5.07 -29.45
CA LEU A 92 -9.02 -5.71 -30.57
C LEU A 92 -9.84 -6.83 -31.22
N ARG A 93 -10.80 -7.41 -30.50
CA ARG A 93 -11.69 -8.48 -30.99
C ARG A 93 -12.92 -7.93 -31.74
N ARG A 94 -12.76 -6.80 -32.43
CA ARG A 94 -13.81 -6.25 -33.30
C ARG A 94 -14.03 -7.22 -34.46
N PRO A 95 -15.27 -7.64 -34.79
CA PRO A 95 -15.51 -8.50 -35.94
C PRO A 95 -15.06 -7.77 -37.21
N VAL A 96 -14.18 -8.38 -38.00
CA VAL A 96 -13.97 -7.97 -39.39
C VAL A 96 -15.30 -8.20 -40.09
N ARG A 97 -16.08 -7.13 -40.32
CA ARG A 97 -17.25 -7.21 -41.19
C ARG A 97 -16.73 -7.46 -42.61
N PRO A 98 -17.10 -8.56 -43.29
CA PRO A 98 -16.84 -8.66 -44.72
C PRO A 98 -17.62 -7.54 -45.41
N ARG A 99 -16.94 -6.75 -46.25
CA ARG A 99 -17.61 -5.81 -47.15
C ARG A 99 -18.12 -6.60 -48.36
N GLY A 100 -19.44 -6.74 -48.46
CA GLY A 100 -20.11 -7.16 -49.68
C GLY A 100 -20.81 -8.52 -49.56
N GLY A 101 -22.07 -8.56 -49.98
CA GLY A 101 -22.85 -9.78 -50.19
C GLY A 101 -23.98 -9.95 -49.19
N SER A 102 -25.19 -9.79 -49.68
CA SER A 102 -26.47 -9.95 -49.00
C SER A 102 -26.71 -11.34 -48.37
N THR A 103 -27.77 -11.38 -47.57
CA THR A 103 -28.63 -12.52 -47.17
C THR A 103 -28.33 -13.33 -45.91
N LEU A 104 -29.30 -13.20 -45.00
CA LEU A 104 -29.92 -14.21 -44.13
C LEU A 104 -29.21 -14.56 -42.82
N THR A 105 -29.71 -13.87 -41.78
CA THR A 105 -30.09 -14.43 -40.49
C THR A 105 -30.29 -15.95 -40.48
N SER A 106 -29.51 -16.63 -39.64
CA SER A 106 -30.03 -17.70 -38.78
C SER A 106 -29.05 -18.04 -37.65
N LEU A 107 -29.59 -18.00 -36.44
CA LEU A 107 -29.24 -18.81 -35.26
C LEU A 107 -27.78 -18.90 -34.81
N CYS A 108 -27.52 -18.27 -33.66
CA CYS A 108 -26.75 -18.94 -32.61
C CYS A 108 -27.43 -18.62 -31.27
N GLN A 109 -28.37 -19.48 -30.89
CA GLN A 109 -28.75 -19.63 -29.49
C GLN A 109 -27.58 -20.32 -28.77
N CYS A 110 -27.08 -19.67 -27.74
CA CYS A 110 -26.42 -20.27 -26.58
C CYS A 110 -27.01 -19.57 -25.36
#